data_AF-A0A645B176-F1
#
_entry.id   AF-A0A645B176-F1
#
_cell.length_a   1.000
_cell.length_b   1.000
_cell.length_c   1.000
_cell.angle_alpha   90.00
_cell.angle_beta   90.00
_cell.angle_gamma   90.00
#
_symmetry.space_group_name_H-M   'P 1'
#
loop_
_entity.id
_entity.type
_entity.pdbx_description
1 polymer ?
#
loop_
_entity_poly.entity_id
_entity_poly.type
_entity_poly.pdbx_seq_one_letter_code
_entity_poly.pdbx_strand_id
1 'polypeptide(L)'
;MEDLAKEYKPLYLPLHRAHLVADYFRHEVYSGYIWESVAGKIDDNFVALVHSKVPENERYFDYIDPSSDDTIGGAHCFAAIAGYLQHGLPDINGANLGDGCGWLGDLDTFLIDYWNKKDIIESVYNFSYDWIGGTGENAKSFFSREDLISDVDAWNMAYQVLKNERSLASAFTDYLGEPSLYGYRYTNFIATRYGATEDYMLESAKEALLSSAVEHPIIYGFRIGLLTLFGGSDAALGIEQGEESVEAKKDICKAFKDKLLALAKEEI
;
A
#
# COMPACT_ATOMS: atom_id res chain seq x y z
N MET A 1 -9.01 -5.48 19.86
CA MET A 1 -9.57 -4.29 19.18
C MET A 1 -10.97 -4.52 18.58
N GLU A 2 -11.22 -5.57 17.79
CA GLU A 2 -12.55 -5.79 17.17
C GLU A 2 -13.72 -5.84 18.17
N ASP A 3 -13.53 -6.47 19.33
CA ASP A 3 -14.55 -6.50 20.39
C ASP A 3 -14.88 -5.10 20.92
N LEU A 4 -13.87 -4.23 21.06
CA LEU A 4 -14.07 -2.84 21.45
C LEU A 4 -14.83 -2.07 20.36
N ALA A 5 -14.53 -2.31 19.08
CA ALA A 5 -15.28 -1.70 17.97
C ALA A 5 -16.75 -2.16 17.98
N LYS A 6 -17.01 -3.42 18.34
CA LYS A 6 -18.36 -3.98 18.50
C LYS A 6 -19.10 -3.39 19.69
N GLU A 7 -18.43 -3.17 20.81
CA GLU A 7 -19.02 -2.49 21.97
C GLU A 7 -19.33 -1.01 21.66
N TYR A 8 -18.41 -0.31 21.01
CA TYR A 8 -18.53 1.11 20.69
C TYR A 8 -19.63 1.39 19.66
N LYS A 9 -19.74 0.57 18.62
CA LYS A 9 -20.73 0.67 17.54
C LYS A 9 -21.41 -0.69 17.28
N PRO A 10 -22.33 -1.13 18.15
CA PRO A 10 -22.94 -2.46 18.04
C PRO A 10 -23.79 -2.63 16.79
N LEU A 11 -24.33 -1.54 16.25
CA LEU A 11 -25.18 -1.54 15.05
C LEU A 11 -24.40 -1.38 13.74
N TYR A 12 -23.09 -1.16 13.78
CA TYR A 12 -22.29 -1.09 12.56
C TYR A 12 -22.26 -2.44 11.85
N LEU A 13 -22.12 -2.42 10.53
CA LEU A 13 -21.78 -3.63 9.79
C LEU A 13 -20.35 -4.08 10.16
N PRO A 14 -20.02 -5.37 10.02
CA PRO A 14 -18.67 -5.87 10.26
C PRO A 14 -17.59 -5.04 9.54
N LEU A 15 -17.85 -4.66 8.28
CA LEU A 15 -16.94 -3.85 7.48
C LEU A 15 -16.63 -2.48 8.11
N HIS A 16 -17.63 -1.75 8.59
CA HIS A 16 -17.41 -0.46 9.25
C HIS A 16 -16.66 -0.61 10.58
N ARG A 17 -16.78 -1.75 11.26
CA ARG A 17 -15.98 -2.03 12.46
C ARG A 17 -14.54 -2.39 12.11
N ALA A 18 -14.31 -3.13 11.02
CA ALA A 18 -12.96 -3.36 10.51
C ALA A 18 -12.28 -2.03 10.17
N HIS A 19 -13.02 -1.09 9.56
CA HIS A 19 -12.52 0.25 9.28
C HIS A 19 -12.12 1.01 10.55
N LEU A 20 -12.94 0.97 11.62
CA LEU A 20 -12.57 1.56 12.92
C LEU A 20 -11.28 0.98 13.50
N VAL A 21 -11.06 -0.34 13.34
CA VAL A 21 -9.83 -1.00 13.81
C VAL A 21 -8.62 -0.59 12.96
N ALA A 22 -8.76 -0.53 11.63
CA ALA A 22 -7.71 -0.06 10.74
C ALA A 22 -7.36 1.43 11.02
N ASP A 23 -8.37 2.28 11.20
CA ASP A 23 -8.19 3.68 11.59
C ASP A 23 -7.46 3.82 12.91
N TYR A 24 -7.78 2.97 13.89
CA TYR A 24 -7.08 2.97 15.17
C TYR A 24 -5.59 2.67 14.99
N PHE A 25 -5.20 1.66 14.22
CA PHE A 25 -3.79 1.31 14.12
C PHE A 25 -2.96 2.27 13.25
N ARG A 26 -3.59 2.99 12.31
CA ARG A 26 -2.88 3.99 11.48
C ARG A 26 -2.82 5.39 12.08
N HIS A 27 -3.57 5.68 13.16
CA HIS A 27 -3.87 7.06 13.58
C HIS A 27 -2.66 7.93 13.95
N GLU A 28 -1.58 7.34 14.49
CA GLU A 28 -0.42 8.15 14.92
C GLU A 28 0.42 8.65 13.74
N VAL A 29 0.47 7.89 12.65
CA VAL A 29 1.36 8.15 11.51
C VAL A 29 0.56 8.68 10.30
N TYR A 30 -0.59 8.08 10.02
CA TYR A 30 -1.41 8.36 8.84
C TYR A 30 -2.72 9.07 9.23
N SER A 31 -2.60 10.20 9.95
CA SER A 31 -3.72 11.10 10.30
C SER A 31 -3.59 12.48 9.69
N GLY A 32 -4.68 13.25 9.70
CA GLY A 32 -4.72 14.60 9.12
C GLY A 32 -5.21 14.62 7.68
N TYR A 33 -5.33 15.84 7.14
CA TYR A 33 -6.17 16.13 5.98
C TYR A 33 -5.90 15.24 4.74
N ILE A 34 -4.63 15.03 4.38
CA ILE A 34 -4.28 14.24 3.18
C ILE A 34 -4.64 12.78 3.40
N TRP A 35 -4.18 12.17 4.50
CA TRP A 35 -4.44 10.76 4.78
C TRP A 35 -5.92 10.47 5.04
N GLU A 36 -6.62 11.35 5.76
CA GLU A 36 -8.04 11.20 6.00
C GLU A 36 -8.91 11.41 4.74
N SER A 37 -8.40 12.14 3.75
CA SER A 37 -9.10 12.28 2.46
C SER A 37 -9.12 10.99 1.64
N VAL A 38 -8.15 10.10 1.88
CA VAL A 38 -7.99 8.84 1.12
C VAL A 38 -8.34 7.60 1.92
N ALA A 39 -7.97 7.52 3.20
CA ALA A 39 -8.24 6.35 4.05
C ALA A 39 -9.45 6.54 4.96
N GLY A 40 -10.19 7.65 4.81
CA GLY A 40 -11.33 7.99 5.66
C GLY A 40 -10.93 8.73 6.94
N LYS A 41 -11.90 9.32 7.62
CA LYS A 41 -11.66 10.09 8.85
C LYS A 41 -11.47 9.17 10.06
N ILE A 42 -10.44 9.44 10.86
CA ILE A 42 -10.22 8.74 12.14
C ILE A 42 -11.32 9.10 13.15
N ASP A 43 -11.88 8.09 13.82
CA ASP A 43 -12.84 8.28 14.91
C ASP A 43 -12.09 8.50 16.24
N ASP A 44 -11.83 9.76 16.56
CA ASP A 44 -11.13 10.16 17.81
C ASP A 44 -11.79 9.62 19.08
N ASN A 45 -13.11 9.42 19.08
CA ASN A 45 -13.80 8.85 20.24
C ASN A 45 -13.52 7.35 20.37
N PHE A 46 -13.36 6.64 19.25
CA PHE A 46 -12.92 5.26 19.28
C PHE A 46 -11.47 5.15 19.78
N VAL A 47 -10.58 6.02 19.30
CA VAL A 47 -9.20 6.12 19.80
C VAL A 47 -9.19 6.35 21.31
N ALA A 48 -9.97 7.33 21.80
CA ALA A 48 -10.09 7.62 23.21
C ALA A 48 -10.64 6.44 24.03
N LEU A 49 -11.62 5.70 23.49
CA LEU A 49 -12.14 4.48 24.12
C LEU A 49 -11.05 3.43 24.25
N VAL A 50 -10.29 3.16 23.19
CA VAL A 50 -9.20 2.17 23.23
C VAL A 50 -8.15 2.61 24.25
N HIS A 51 -7.75 3.88 24.28
CA HIS A 51 -6.79 4.40 25.26
C HIS A 51 -7.28 4.27 26.71
N SER A 52 -8.59 4.31 26.94
CA SER A 52 -9.17 4.11 28.28
C SER A 52 -9.21 2.65 28.74
N LYS A 53 -9.07 1.68 27.83
CA LYS A 53 -9.27 0.25 28.12
C LYS A 53 -8.06 -0.63 27.86
N VAL A 54 -7.19 -0.24 26.93
CA VAL A 54 -6.03 -1.02 26.51
C VAL A 54 -4.76 -0.37 27.08
N PRO A 55 -3.89 -1.13 27.76
CA PRO A 55 -2.58 -0.66 28.22
C PRO A 55 -1.73 -0.14 27.06
N GLU A 56 -0.91 0.87 27.30
CA GLU A 56 -0.10 1.53 26.26
C GLU A 56 0.80 0.57 25.47
N ASN A 57 1.39 -0.42 26.14
CA ASN A 57 2.24 -1.45 25.52
C ASN A 57 1.49 -2.45 24.62
N GLU A 58 0.16 -2.39 24.57
CA GLU A 58 -0.70 -3.25 23.73
C GLU A 58 -1.45 -2.45 22.64
N ARG A 59 -1.19 -1.14 22.53
CA ARG A 59 -1.85 -0.24 21.58
C ARG A 59 -1.21 -0.25 20.20
N TYR A 60 0.08 -0.51 20.17
CA TYR A 60 0.88 -0.58 18.95
C TYR A 60 0.82 -1.98 18.37
N PHE A 61 0.75 -2.05 17.05
CA PHE A 61 0.79 -3.31 16.33
C PHE A 61 1.82 -3.20 15.24
N ASP A 62 2.96 -3.84 15.48
CA ASP A 62 3.90 -4.24 14.45
C ASP A 62 3.91 -5.76 14.44
N TYR A 63 4.18 -6.36 13.29
CA TYR A 63 4.25 -7.81 13.16
C TYR A 63 5.59 -8.24 12.60
N ILE A 64 6.00 -9.45 12.96
CA ILE A 64 7.19 -10.07 12.39
C ILE A 64 6.76 -10.82 11.14
N ASP A 65 7.38 -10.52 10.00
CA ASP A 65 7.20 -11.29 8.78
C ASP A 65 7.72 -12.72 9.02
N PRO A 66 6.85 -13.74 9.04
CA PRO A 66 7.28 -15.12 9.27
C PRO A 66 8.20 -15.68 8.16
N SER A 67 8.29 -15.03 7.00
CA SER A 67 9.18 -15.45 5.91
C SER A 67 10.59 -14.87 6.00
N SER A 68 10.73 -13.62 6.45
CA SER A 68 12.02 -12.91 6.44
C SER A 68 12.58 -12.55 7.81
N ASP A 69 11.79 -12.73 8.88
CA ASP A 69 12.05 -12.23 10.24
C ASP A 69 12.16 -10.69 10.33
N ASP A 70 11.77 -9.97 9.27
CA ASP A 70 11.71 -8.50 9.29
C ASP A 70 10.54 -8.03 10.18
N THR A 71 10.73 -6.92 10.89
CA THR A 71 9.62 -6.24 11.58
C THR A 71 8.90 -5.35 10.57
N ILE A 72 7.60 -5.53 10.42
CA ILE A 72 6.74 -4.74 9.54
C ILE A 72 5.90 -3.79 10.38
N GLY A 73 6.03 -2.49 10.10
CA GLY A 73 5.28 -1.41 10.72
C GLY A 73 3.79 -1.54 10.41
N GLY A 74 2.98 -1.90 11.41
CA GLY A 74 1.56 -2.16 11.14
C GLY A 74 0.78 -0.91 10.78
N ALA A 75 1.25 0.28 11.15
CA ALA A 75 0.61 1.54 10.78
C ALA A 75 0.47 1.71 9.26
N HIS A 76 1.50 1.35 8.48
CA HIS A 76 1.44 1.36 7.01
C HIS A 76 0.41 0.35 6.53
N CYS A 77 0.51 -0.90 6.97
CA CYS A 77 -0.38 -1.99 6.57
C CYS A 77 -1.86 -1.64 6.82
N PHE A 78 -2.16 -1.08 7.99
CA PHE A 78 -3.52 -0.65 8.34
C PHE A 78 -3.97 0.61 7.59
N ALA A 79 -3.06 1.48 7.15
CA ALA A 79 -3.40 2.59 6.24
C ALA A 79 -3.84 2.07 4.87
N ALA A 80 -3.10 1.11 4.30
CA ALA A 80 -3.46 0.45 3.05
C ALA A 80 -4.79 -0.32 3.17
N ILE A 81 -4.98 -1.09 4.24
CA ILE A 81 -6.25 -1.77 4.52
C ILE A 81 -7.40 -0.76 4.62
N ALA A 82 -7.25 0.32 5.38
CA ALA A 82 -8.28 1.35 5.49
C ALA A 82 -8.65 1.93 4.12
N GLY A 83 -7.66 2.18 3.25
CA GLY A 83 -7.89 2.58 1.85
C GLY A 83 -8.78 1.60 1.09
N TYR A 84 -8.49 0.29 1.15
CA TYR A 84 -9.33 -0.72 0.50
C TYR A 84 -10.72 -0.84 1.13
N LEU A 85 -10.86 -0.68 2.45
CA LEU A 85 -12.16 -0.67 3.12
C LEU A 85 -13.00 0.56 2.75
N GLN A 86 -12.35 1.70 2.47
CA GLN A 86 -12.98 2.96 2.09
C GLN A 86 -13.40 2.99 0.62
N HIS A 87 -12.54 2.52 -0.29
CA HIS A 87 -12.76 2.62 -1.75
C HIS A 87 -13.17 1.31 -2.42
N GLY A 88 -13.14 0.20 -1.68
CA GLY A 88 -13.31 -1.14 -2.22
C GLY A 88 -12.08 -1.62 -3.00
N LEU A 89 -12.15 -2.87 -3.43
CA LEU A 89 -11.13 -3.44 -4.29
C LEU A 89 -11.32 -2.93 -5.74
N PRO A 90 -10.25 -2.46 -6.41
CA PRO A 90 -10.27 -2.08 -7.81
C PRO A 90 -10.57 -3.27 -8.72
N ASP A 91 -10.93 -2.97 -9.97
CA ASP A 91 -10.97 -3.97 -11.03
C ASP A 91 -9.55 -4.50 -11.33
N ILE A 92 -9.47 -5.74 -11.82
CA ILE A 92 -8.17 -6.42 -11.99
C ILE A 92 -7.23 -5.72 -12.98
N ASN A 93 -7.77 -4.89 -13.88
CA ASN A 93 -7.07 -4.21 -14.97
C ASN A 93 -7.07 -2.67 -14.84
N GLY A 94 -7.43 -2.12 -13.68
CA GLY A 94 -7.36 -0.69 -13.40
C GLY A 94 -6.92 -0.45 -11.96
N ALA A 95 -6.80 0.81 -11.55
CA ALA A 95 -6.41 1.19 -10.19
C ALA A 95 -7.46 2.08 -9.50
N ASN A 96 -7.41 2.17 -8.18
CA ASN A 96 -8.21 3.14 -7.41
C ASN A 96 -7.43 3.71 -6.22
N LEU A 97 -8.08 4.56 -5.42
CA LEU A 97 -7.45 5.14 -4.20
C LEU A 97 -7.21 4.11 -3.09
N GLY A 98 -7.80 2.91 -3.16
CA GLY A 98 -7.42 1.80 -2.30
C GLY A 98 -5.98 1.37 -2.58
N ASP A 99 -5.61 1.17 -3.85
CA ASP A 99 -4.20 0.96 -4.23
C ASP A 99 -3.34 2.16 -3.83
N GLY A 100 -3.89 3.38 -3.97
CA GLY A 100 -3.19 4.62 -3.61
C GLY A 100 -2.79 4.72 -2.15
N CYS A 101 -3.51 4.06 -1.24
CA CYS A 101 -3.14 3.98 0.17
C CYS A 101 -2.06 2.92 0.47
N GLY A 102 -1.63 2.15 -0.54
CA GLY A 102 -0.54 1.20 -0.46
C GLY A 102 0.38 1.29 -1.68
N TRP A 103 0.60 0.17 -2.38
CA TRP A 103 1.63 0.03 -3.44
C TRP A 103 1.65 1.12 -4.50
N LEU A 104 0.51 1.69 -4.86
CA LEU A 104 0.44 2.76 -5.86
C LEU A 104 1.03 4.06 -5.29
N GLY A 105 0.73 4.39 -4.03
CA GLY A 105 1.27 5.57 -3.35
C GLY A 105 2.78 5.49 -3.14
N ASP A 106 3.29 4.30 -2.81
CA ASP A 106 4.74 4.10 -2.68
C ASP A 106 5.45 4.10 -4.03
N LEU A 107 4.81 3.55 -5.08
CA LEU A 107 5.32 3.69 -6.44
C LEU A 107 5.34 5.14 -6.90
N ASP A 108 4.34 5.93 -6.51
CA ASP A 108 4.30 7.38 -6.76
C ASP A 108 5.46 8.09 -6.04
N THR A 109 5.64 7.87 -4.73
CA THR A 109 6.72 8.51 -3.96
C THR A 109 8.11 8.02 -4.36
N PHE A 110 8.24 6.81 -4.90
CA PHE A 110 9.46 6.31 -5.52
C PHE A 110 9.98 7.19 -6.67
N LEU A 111 9.12 7.97 -7.34
CA LEU A 111 9.56 8.97 -8.31
C LEU A 111 10.54 9.98 -7.70
N ILE A 112 10.41 10.28 -6.41
CA ILE A 112 11.33 11.18 -5.70
C ILE A 112 12.74 10.57 -5.64
N ASP A 113 12.84 9.27 -5.35
CA ASP A 113 14.13 8.56 -5.35
C ASP A 113 14.81 8.58 -6.71
N TYR A 114 14.03 8.29 -7.76
CA TYR A 114 14.49 8.32 -9.14
C TYR A 114 15.03 9.71 -9.48
N TRP A 115 14.25 10.77 -9.28
CA TRP A 115 14.66 12.11 -9.70
C TRP A 115 15.83 12.66 -8.89
N ASN A 116 15.94 12.30 -7.62
CA ASN A 116 17.09 12.66 -6.78
C ASN A 116 18.39 11.98 -7.23
N LYS A 117 18.31 10.88 -7.99
CA LYS A 117 19.46 10.07 -8.43
C LYS A 117 19.62 10.03 -9.96
N LYS A 118 18.77 10.74 -10.71
CA LYS A 118 18.68 10.66 -12.17
C LYS A 118 20.01 10.83 -12.90
N ASP A 119 20.93 11.63 -12.35
CA ASP A 119 22.19 11.98 -13.01
C ASP A 119 23.28 10.92 -12.85
N ILE A 120 23.06 9.92 -11.99
CA ILE A 120 24.02 8.84 -11.70
C ILE A 120 23.49 7.45 -12.08
N ILE A 121 22.27 7.36 -12.62
CA ILE A 121 21.66 6.10 -13.06
C ILE A 121 21.95 5.87 -14.54
N GLU A 122 22.38 4.66 -14.88
CA GLU A 122 22.62 4.26 -16.28
C GLU A 122 21.37 3.65 -16.94
N SER A 123 20.50 3.06 -16.13
CA SER A 123 19.26 2.41 -16.56
C SER A 123 18.18 2.63 -15.51
N VAL A 124 17.10 3.30 -15.92
CA VAL A 124 15.93 3.54 -15.06
C VAL A 124 15.32 2.22 -14.62
N TYR A 125 15.19 1.26 -15.54
CA TYR A 125 14.69 -0.08 -15.25
C TYR A 125 15.53 -0.79 -14.17
N ASN A 126 16.86 -0.89 -14.34
CA ASN A 126 17.70 -1.61 -13.38
C ASN A 126 17.70 -0.91 -12.01
N PHE A 127 17.79 0.43 -12.00
CA PHE A 127 17.67 1.22 -10.77
C PHE A 127 16.37 0.89 -10.04
N SER A 128 15.25 0.94 -10.75
CA SER A 128 13.92 0.71 -10.17
C SER A 128 13.76 -0.73 -9.68
N TYR A 129 14.26 -1.69 -10.45
CA TYR A 129 14.23 -3.09 -10.07
C TYR A 129 15.06 -3.35 -8.81
N ASP A 130 16.20 -2.69 -8.63
CA ASP A 130 17.04 -2.91 -7.44
C ASP A 130 16.54 -2.15 -6.20
N TRP A 131 15.83 -1.04 -6.39
CA TRP A 131 15.40 -0.15 -5.31
C TRP A 131 14.00 -0.44 -4.78
N ILE A 132 13.05 -0.84 -5.63
CA ILE A 132 11.71 -1.23 -5.19
C ILE A 132 11.82 -2.52 -4.36
N GLY A 133 11.44 -2.44 -3.09
CA GLY A 133 11.61 -3.54 -2.16
C GLY A 133 13.08 -3.91 -1.90
N GLY A 134 14.00 -2.96 -2.13
CA GLY A 134 15.44 -3.17 -2.03
C GLY A 134 15.93 -3.43 -0.61
N THR A 135 17.12 -4.02 -0.50
CA THR A 135 17.81 -4.27 0.79
C THR A 135 19.14 -3.49 0.85
N GLY A 136 19.78 -3.49 2.03
CA GLY A 136 21.08 -2.83 2.20
C GLY A 136 20.98 -1.31 2.03
N GLU A 137 21.80 -0.73 1.15
CA GLU A 137 21.77 0.71 0.88
C GLU A 137 20.44 1.18 0.25
N ASN A 138 19.74 0.29 -0.45
CA ASN A 138 18.46 0.58 -1.10
C ASN A 138 17.27 0.49 -0.14
N ALA A 139 17.46 0.00 1.09
CA ALA A 139 16.39 -0.13 2.08
C ALA A 139 15.79 1.22 2.54
N LYS A 140 16.44 2.34 2.20
CA LYS A 140 15.96 3.71 2.49
C LYS A 140 15.14 4.32 1.36
N SER A 141 14.79 3.51 0.34
CA SER A 141 13.86 3.89 -0.72
C SER A 141 12.51 4.29 -0.12
N PHE A 142 11.82 5.23 -0.76
CA PHE A 142 10.41 5.54 -0.51
C PHE A 142 9.50 4.32 -0.74
N PHE A 143 9.92 3.37 -1.58
CA PHE A 143 9.26 2.08 -1.72
C PHE A 143 10.15 0.98 -1.16
N SER A 144 10.25 0.95 0.17
CA SER A 144 11.14 0.05 0.90
C SER A 144 10.67 -1.40 0.82
N ARG A 145 11.52 -2.33 1.29
CA ARG A 145 11.12 -3.74 1.46
C ARG A 145 9.99 -3.90 2.46
N GLU A 146 10.03 -3.14 3.55
CA GLU A 146 9.00 -3.16 4.59
C GLU A 146 7.65 -2.74 4.01
N ASP A 147 7.63 -1.63 3.27
CA ASP A 147 6.40 -1.11 2.67
C ASP A 147 5.86 -2.06 1.58
N LEU A 148 6.73 -2.60 0.71
CA LEU A 148 6.31 -3.58 -0.30
C LEU A 148 5.67 -4.83 0.32
N ILE A 149 6.21 -5.34 1.42
CA ILE A 149 5.61 -6.47 2.15
C ILE A 149 4.28 -6.05 2.75
N SER A 150 4.26 -4.90 3.45
CA SER A 150 3.07 -4.32 4.07
C SER A 150 1.91 -4.14 3.08
N ASP A 151 2.18 -3.65 1.88
CA ASP A 151 1.18 -3.42 0.83
C ASP A 151 0.56 -4.71 0.30
N VAL A 152 1.43 -5.70 0.05
CA VAL A 152 1.02 -7.01 -0.46
C VAL A 152 0.22 -7.76 0.59
N ASP A 153 0.65 -7.72 1.84
CA ASP A 153 -0.07 -8.29 2.98
C ASP A 153 -1.40 -7.58 3.19
N ALA A 154 -1.42 -6.25 3.15
CA ALA A 154 -2.62 -5.42 3.27
C ALA A 154 -3.67 -5.79 2.20
N TRP A 155 -3.26 -5.95 0.95
CA TRP A 155 -4.16 -6.44 -0.10
C TRP A 155 -4.70 -7.83 0.24
N ASN A 156 -3.82 -8.77 0.55
CA ASN A 156 -4.22 -10.15 0.81
C ASN A 156 -5.22 -10.23 1.96
N MET A 157 -5.03 -9.46 3.03
CA MET A 157 -5.94 -9.38 4.16
C MET A 157 -7.24 -8.64 3.81
N ALA A 158 -7.16 -7.50 3.13
CA ALA A 158 -8.34 -6.74 2.71
C ALA A 158 -9.22 -7.55 1.75
N TYR A 159 -8.61 -8.37 0.88
CA TYR A 159 -9.32 -9.29 0.01
C TYR A 159 -10.16 -10.30 0.82
N GLN A 160 -9.60 -10.88 1.88
CA GLN A 160 -10.36 -11.78 2.77
C GLN A 160 -11.53 -11.08 3.45
N VAL A 161 -11.35 -9.83 3.89
CA VAL A 161 -12.41 -9.06 4.55
C VAL A 161 -13.52 -8.68 3.57
N LEU A 162 -13.16 -8.18 2.39
CA LEU A 162 -14.09 -7.61 1.41
C LEU A 162 -14.77 -8.66 0.52
N LYS A 163 -14.09 -9.77 0.20
CA LYS A 163 -14.64 -10.83 -0.69
C LYS A 163 -15.11 -12.07 0.06
N ASN A 164 -14.45 -12.41 1.16
CA ASN A 164 -14.74 -13.65 1.90
C ASN A 164 -15.43 -13.40 3.26
N GLU A 165 -15.85 -12.16 3.52
CA GLU A 165 -16.61 -11.74 4.72
C GLU A 165 -15.93 -12.14 6.05
N ARG A 166 -14.60 -12.24 6.03
CA ARG A 166 -13.78 -12.54 7.21
C ARG A 166 -13.73 -11.31 8.13
N SER A 167 -13.59 -11.54 9.45
CA SER A 167 -13.21 -10.44 10.34
C SER A 167 -11.74 -10.07 10.09
N LEU A 168 -11.39 -8.80 10.31
CA LEU A 168 -10.03 -8.32 10.12
C LEU A 168 -9.04 -9.04 11.04
N ALA A 169 -9.41 -9.27 12.30
CA ALA A 169 -8.57 -10.03 13.23
C ALA A 169 -8.33 -11.47 12.75
N SER A 170 -9.37 -12.12 12.21
CA SER A 170 -9.24 -13.47 11.66
C SER A 170 -8.42 -13.49 10.36
N ALA A 171 -8.52 -12.45 9.53
CA ALA A 171 -7.73 -12.32 8.31
C ALA A 171 -6.24 -12.18 8.64
N PHE A 172 -5.89 -11.34 9.62
CA PHE A 172 -4.52 -11.20 10.11
C PHE A 172 -3.98 -12.49 10.74
N THR A 173 -4.74 -13.06 11.68
CA THR A 173 -4.28 -14.22 12.46
C THR A 173 -4.04 -15.43 11.56
N ASP A 174 -4.99 -15.71 10.65
CA ASP A 174 -4.85 -16.82 9.72
C ASP A 174 -3.72 -16.54 8.71
N TYR A 175 -3.63 -15.32 8.17
CA TYR A 175 -2.61 -14.98 7.18
C TYR A 175 -1.18 -15.18 7.71
N LEU A 176 -0.88 -14.64 8.90
CA LEU A 176 0.44 -14.76 9.52
C LEU A 176 0.71 -16.15 10.12
N GLY A 177 -0.35 -16.89 10.46
CA GLY A 177 -0.25 -18.22 11.08
C GLY A 177 -0.20 -19.39 10.10
N GLU A 178 -0.56 -19.18 8.84
CA GLU A 178 -0.69 -20.23 7.83
C GLU A 178 0.38 -20.08 6.72
N PRO A 179 1.40 -20.97 6.67
CA PRO A 179 2.46 -20.94 5.67
C PRO A 179 1.97 -20.91 4.23
N SER A 180 0.82 -21.53 3.94
CA SER A 180 0.23 -21.49 2.60
C SER A 180 -0.36 -20.13 2.21
N LEU A 181 -0.52 -19.20 3.15
CA LEU A 181 -0.98 -17.83 2.88
C LEU A 181 0.19 -16.85 2.79
N TYR A 182 1.01 -16.75 3.83
CA TYR A 182 2.14 -15.81 3.85
C TYR A 182 3.30 -16.26 2.96
N GLY A 183 3.49 -17.57 2.76
CA GLY A 183 4.55 -18.15 1.94
C GLY A 183 4.34 -17.94 0.44
N TYR A 184 3.10 -17.65 0.03
CA TYR A 184 2.68 -17.36 -1.35
C TYR A 184 2.13 -15.94 -1.50
N ARG A 185 2.63 -14.96 -0.71
CA ARG A 185 2.07 -13.60 -0.64
C ARG A 185 1.95 -12.89 -1.98
N TYR A 186 3.01 -12.90 -2.77
CA TYR A 186 3.14 -12.25 -4.06
C TYR A 186 2.36 -13.03 -5.10
N THR A 187 2.41 -14.37 -5.06
CA THR A 187 1.57 -15.21 -5.91
C THR A 187 0.08 -14.93 -5.69
N ASN A 188 -0.36 -14.86 -4.44
CA ASN A 188 -1.74 -14.56 -4.05
C ASN A 188 -2.15 -13.14 -4.43
N PHE A 189 -1.28 -12.16 -4.18
CA PHE A 189 -1.48 -10.78 -4.61
C PHE A 189 -1.63 -10.69 -6.12
N ILE A 190 -0.71 -11.27 -6.88
CA ILE A 190 -0.75 -11.25 -8.35
C ILE A 190 -2.02 -11.92 -8.89
N ALA A 191 -2.40 -13.07 -8.31
CA ALA A 191 -3.58 -13.82 -8.72
C ALA A 191 -4.88 -13.06 -8.43
N THR A 192 -5.00 -12.44 -7.25
CA THR A 192 -6.25 -11.80 -6.81
C THR A 192 -6.38 -10.34 -7.23
N ARG A 193 -5.27 -9.60 -7.29
CA ARG A 193 -5.23 -8.19 -7.73
C ARG A 193 -5.28 -8.04 -9.23
N TYR A 194 -4.55 -8.87 -9.97
CA TYR A 194 -4.34 -8.70 -11.41
C TYR A 194 -4.82 -9.90 -12.22
N GLY A 195 -5.50 -10.87 -11.60
CA GLY A 195 -5.96 -12.08 -12.31
C GLY A 195 -4.82 -12.89 -12.90
N ALA A 196 -3.62 -12.84 -12.31
CA ALA A 196 -2.40 -13.45 -12.84
C ALA A 196 -2.06 -13.04 -14.29
N THR A 197 -2.40 -11.81 -14.67
CA THR A 197 -2.16 -11.28 -16.01
C THR A 197 -1.11 -10.17 -15.97
N GLU A 198 0.06 -10.43 -16.56
CA GLU A 198 1.18 -9.47 -16.60
C GLU A 198 0.79 -8.13 -17.23
N ASP A 199 -0.05 -8.14 -18.26
CA ASP A 199 -0.53 -6.91 -18.89
C ASP A 199 -1.35 -6.07 -17.91
N TYR A 200 -2.19 -6.68 -17.07
CA TYR A 200 -2.99 -5.95 -16.08
C TYR A 200 -2.13 -5.37 -14.95
N MET A 201 -1.07 -6.07 -14.56
CA MET A 201 -0.07 -5.54 -13.63
C MET A 201 0.59 -4.28 -14.22
N LEU A 202 1.02 -4.35 -15.49
CA LEU A 202 1.67 -3.24 -16.16
C LEU A 202 0.72 -2.06 -16.37
N GLU A 203 -0.51 -2.29 -16.83
CA GLU A 203 -1.50 -1.22 -17.05
C GLU A 203 -1.91 -0.55 -15.74
N SER A 204 -2.08 -1.29 -14.64
CA SER A 204 -2.36 -0.69 -13.33
C SER A 204 -1.20 0.19 -12.84
N ALA A 205 0.05 -0.25 -13.02
CA ALA A 205 1.24 0.56 -12.69
C ALA A 205 1.36 1.80 -13.59
N LYS A 206 0.97 1.70 -14.86
CA LYS A 206 0.88 2.88 -15.74
C LYS A 206 -0.22 3.82 -15.29
N GLU A 207 -1.38 3.32 -14.88
CA GLU A 207 -2.45 4.17 -14.35
C GLU A 207 -1.98 4.95 -13.11
N ALA A 208 -1.17 4.32 -12.25
CA ALA A 208 -0.46 5.00 -11.16
C ALA A 208 0.41 6.17 -11.65
N LEU A 209 1.44 5.90 -12.45
CA LEU A 209 2.50 6.88 -12.75
C LEU A 209 2.21 7.82 -13.93
N LEU A 210 1.34 7.40 -14.85
CA LEU A 210 1.02 8.08 -16.10
C LEU A 210 -0.40 8.63 -16.16
N SER A 211 -1.23 8.43 -15.12
CA SER A 211 -2.54 9.08 -15.03
C SER A 211 -2.43 10.59 -15.29
N SER A 212 -3.48 11.15 -15.88
CA SER A 212 -3.60 12.57 -16.20
C SER A 212 -4.83 13.18 -15.55
N ALA A 213 -4.87 14.51 -15.46
CA ALA A 213 -6.04 15.26 -14.99
C ALA A 213 -7.30 15.05 -15.85
N VAL A 214 -7.16 14.45 -17.04
CA VAL A 214 -8.28 14.21 -17.97
C VAL A 214 -8.78 12.77 -17.86
N GLU A 215 -7.88 11.79 -17.90
CA GLU A 215 -8.25 10.37 -17.96
C GLU A 215 -8.56 9.81 -16.57
N HIS A 216 -7.70 10.10 -15.58
CA HIS A 216 -7.80 9.58 -14.21
C HIS A 216 -7.58 10.72 -13.19
N PRO A 217 -8.49 11.71 -13.12
CA PRO A 217 -8.27 12.95 -12.36
C PRO A 217 -8.04 12.73 -10.87
N ILE A 218 -8.65 11.69 -10.29
CA ILE A 218 -8.55 11.38 -8.86
C ILE A 218 -7.16 10.83 -8.53
N ILE A 219 -6.69 9.81 -9.26
CA ILE A 219 -5.36 9.22 -9.06
C ILE A 219 -4.28 10.24 -9.40
N TYR A 220 -4.46 11.01 -10.48
CA TYR A 220 -3.57 12.12 -10.82
C TYR A 220 -3.45 13.13 -9.67
N GLY A 221 -4.59 13.61 -9.15
CA GLY A 221 -4.61 14.59 -8.06
C GLY A 221 -3.99 14.05 -6.77
N PHE A 222 -4.24 12.78 -6.46
CA PHE A 222 -3.62 12.07 -5.34
C PHE A 222 -2.10 12.04 -5.48
N ARG A 223 -1.56 11.56 -6.61
CA ARG A 223 -0.12 11.52 -6.88
C ARG A 223 0.55 12.88 -6.69
N ILE A 224 -0.03 13.94 -7.28
CA ILE A 224 0.51 15.30 -7.15
C ILE A 224 0.51 15.76 -5.69
N GLY A 225 -0.59 15.51 -4.97
CA GLY A 225 -0.68 15.85 -3.54
C GLY A 225 0.35 15.10 -2.68
N LEU A 226 0.51 13.80 -2.94
CA LEU A 226 1.44 12.93 -2.23
C LEU A 226 2.89 13.36 -2.47
N LEU A 227 3.29 13.52 -3.73
CA LEU A 227 4.62 14.00 -4.09
C LEU A 227 4.93 15.38 -3.50
N THR A 228 3.95 16.28 -3.47
CA THR A 228 4.11 17.60 -2.83
C THR A 228 4.34 17.45 -1.32
N LEU A 229 3.59 16.56 -0.65
CA LEU A 229 3.73 16.30 0.79
C LEU A 229 5.13 15.79 1.15
N PHE A 230 5.68 14.91 0.33
CA PHE A 230 7.01 14.33 0.53
C PHE A 230 8.17 15.15 -0.04
N GLY A 231 7.89 16.38 -0.51
CA GLY A 231 8.93 17.30 -0.99
C GLY A 231 9.53 16.93 -2.34
N GLY A 232 8.75 16.28 -3.20
CA GLY A 232 9.13 15.99 -4.59
C GLY A 232 9.45 17.26 -5.37
N SER A 233 10.43 17.17 -6.27
CA SER A 233 10.79 18.26 -7.18
C SER A 233 9.73 18.48 -8.26
N ASP A 234 9.77 19.63 -8.95
CA ASP A 234 8.89 19.90 -10.10
C ASP A 234 8.97 18.81 -11.19
N ALA A 235 10.16 18.20 -11.34
CA ALA A 235 10.36 17.05 -12.21
C ALA A 235 9.61 15.80 -11.72
N ALA A 236 9.64 15.52 -10.41
CA ALA A 236 8.86 14.43 -9.81
C ALA A 236 7.36 14.62 -9.99
N LEU A 237 6.88 15.85 -9.82
CA LEU A 237 5.48 16.22 -10.03
C LEU A 237 5.04 16.06 -11.49
N GLY A 238 5.97 15.92 -12.44
CA GLY A 238 5.65 15.79 -13.86
C GLY A 238 4.98 17.04 -14.42
N ILE A 239 5.30 18.21 -13.85
CA ILE A 239 4.87 19.52 -14.36
C ILE A 239 5.50 19.77 -15.74
N GLU A 240 6.64 19.14 -16.02
CA GLU A 240 7.27 19.08 -17.34
C GLU A 240 7.15 17.65 -17.93
N GLN A 241 6.09 17.39 -18.69
CA GLN A 241 5.85 16.10 -19.36
C GLN A 241 6.70 15.94 -20.64
N GLY A 242 8.03 15.93 -20.51
CA GLY A 242 8.91 15.56 -21.62
C GLY A 242 8.86 14.06 -21.96
N GLU A 243 9.19 13.69 -23.19
CA GLU A 243 9.27 12.27 -23.63
C GLU A 243 10.14 11.42 -22.70
N GLU A 244 11.26 11.97 -22.23
CA GLU A 244 12.17 11.32 -21.27
C GLU A 244 11.47 10.96 -19.95
N SER A 245 10.63 11.86 -19.40
CA SER A 245 9.89 11.58 -18.17
C SER A 245 8.87 10.47 -18.37
N VAL A 246 8.26 10.37 -19.55
CA VAL A 246 7.25 9.34 -19.86
C VAL A 246 7.92 7.97 -19.99
N GLU A 247 9.05 7.89 -20.69
CA GLU A 247 9.80 6.63 -20.83
C GLU A 247 10.37 6.16 -19.50
N ALA A 248 10.91 7.06 -18.67
CA ALA A 248 11.37 6.71 -17.33
C ALA A 248 10.26 6.08 -16.48
N LYS A 249 9.06 6.66 -16.49
CA LYS A 249 7.90 6.11 -15.78
C LYS A 249 7.48 4.74 -16.31
N LYS A 250 7.53 4.51 -17.63
CA LYS A 250 7.25 3.19 -18.22
C LYS A 250 8.28 2.15 -17.77
N ASP A 251 9.55 2.53 -17.70
CA ASP A 251 10.61 1.64 -17.19
C ASP A 251 10.41 1.30 -15.71
N ILE A 252 10.02 2.27 -14.88
CA ILE A 252 9.65 2.05 -13.47
C ILE A 252 8.46 1.06 -13.37
N CYS A 253 7.39 1.27 -14.15
CA CYS A 253 6.22 0.38 -14.16
C CYS A 253 6.61 -1.06 -14.54
N LYS A 254 7.48 -1.20 -15.54
CA LYS A 254 7.99 -2.50 -15.97
C LYS A 254 8.83 -3.16 -14.88
N ALA A 255 9.71 -2.41 -14.23
CA ALA A 255 10.54 -2.90 -13.14
C ALA A 255 9.71 -3.35 -11.93
N PHE A 256 8.67 -2.60 -11.55
CA PHE A 256 7.72 -3.00 -10.51
C PHE A 256 7.05 -4.34 -10.82
N LYS A 257 6.50 -4.47 -12.04
CA LYS A 257 5.88 -5.72 -12.51
C LYS A 257 6.88 -6.88 -12.45
N ASP A 258 8.05 -6.71 -13.05
CA ASP A 258 9.08 -7.76 -13.13
C ASP A 258 9.62 -8.12 -11.73
N LYS A 259 9.71 -7.16 -10.79
CA LYS A 259 10.07 -7.40 -9.39
C LYS A 259 9.06 -8.31 -8.70
N LEU A 260 7.77 -8.00 -8.79
CA LEU A 260 6.71 -8.81 -8.18
C LEU A 260 6.72 -10.24 -8.74
N LEU A 261 6.90 -10.39 -10.06
CA LEU A 261 7.00 -11.70 -10.70
C LEU A 261 8.24 -12.48 -10.28
N ALA A 262 9.37 -11.80 -10.04
CA ALA A 262 10.57 -12.44 -9.53
C ALA A 262 10.38 -12.91 -8.08
N LEU A 263 9.85 -12.05 -7.22
CA LEU A 263 9.55 -12.39 -5.82
C LEU A 263 8.58 -13.57 -5.73
N ALA A 264 7.52 -13.60 -6.54
CA ALA A 264 6.58 -14.72 -6.59
C ALA A 264 7.22 -16.05 -7.03
N LYS A 265 8.30 -16.03 -7.82
CA LYS A 265 9.04 -17.25 -8.22
C LYS A 265 9.99 -17.76 -7.15
N GLU A 266 10.37 -16.89 -6.21
CA GLU A 266 11.28 -17.19 -5.10
C GLU A 266 10.53 -17.65 -3.84
N GLU A 267 9.19 -17.60 -3.86
CA GLU A 267 8.31 -18.13 -2.81
C GLU A 267 8.45 -19.65 -2.62
N ILE A 268 8.14 -20.12 -1.41
CA ILE A 268 8.44 -21.46 -0.89
C ILE A 268 7.30 -22.45 -1.17
#